data_AF-A0A6A7KZ06-F1
#
_entry.id   AF-A0A6A7KZ06-F1
#
_cell.length_a   1.000
_cell.length_b   1.000
_cell.length_c   1.000
_cell.angle_alpha   90.00
_cell.angle_beta   90.00
_cell.angle_gamma   90.00
#
_symmetry.space_group_name_H-M   'P 1'
#
loop_
_entity.id
_entity.type
_entity.pdbx_description
1 polymer ?
#
loop_
_entity_poly.entity_id
_entity_poly.type
_entity_poly.pdbx_seq_one_letter_code
_entity_poly.pdbx_strand_id
1 'polypeptide(L)'
;MLLFTLIYLTGSEQVVSGFTKYGYPQQLRIVLGIAKPAAAIVLLLPGFALLKEWAYAGTPFAWVMAFIAHYSAGDGVQVWSMPLALLALLIVSYVTRPASRRLMPLPAAA
;
A
#
# COMPACT_ATOMS: atom_id res chain seq x y z
N MET A 1 0.50 -11.87 -2.71
CA MET A 1 0.77 -10.58 -2.04
C MET A 1 -0.44 -10.08 -1.24
N LEU A 2 -1.63 -9.86 -1.82
CA LEU A 2 -2.79 -9.31 -1.06
C LEU A 2 -3.48 -10.31 -0.12
N LEU A 3 -3.68 -11.57 -0.52
CA LEU A 3 -4.14 -12.60 0.42
C LEU A 3 -3.10 -12.82 1.54
N PHE A 4 -1.83 -12.70 1.19
CA PHE A 4 -0.71 -12.81 2.13
C PHE A 4 -0.64 -11.64 3.10
N THR A 5 -1.30 -10.50 2.88
CA THR A 5 -1.32 -9.43 3.90
C THR A 5 -2.27 -9.73 5.05
N LEU A 6 -3.25 -10.64 4.87
CA LEU A 6 -4.13 -11.04 5.97
C LEU A 6 -3.39 -11.82 7.06
N ILE A 7 -2.25 -12.46 6.73
CA ILE A 7 -1.38 -13.09 7.74
C ILE A 7 -0.78 -12.05 8.70
N TYR A 8 -0.78 -10.76 8.35
CA TYR A 8 -0.39 -9.69 9.27
C TYR A 8 -1.43 -9.48 10.37
N LEU A 9 -2.63 -10.06 10.27
CA LEU A 9 -3.62 -10.03 11.35
C LEU A 9 -3.50 -11.24 12.29
N THR A 10 -2.65 -12.21 11.95
CA THR A 10 -2.45 -13.41 12.77
C THR A 10 -1.24 -13.25 13.69
N GLY A 11 -1.07 -14.16 14.64
CA GLY A 11 0.12 -14.26 15.48
C GLY A 11 1.27 -15.05 14.84
N SER A 12 1.31 -15.16 13.51
CA SER A 12 2.35 -15.95 12.83
C SER A 12 3.75 -15.49 13.21
N GLU A 13 4.56 -16.41 13.71
CA GLU A 13 5.93 -16.13 14.17
C GLU A 13 6.79 -15.50 13.07
N GLN A 14 6.64 -15.96 11.82
CA GLN A 14 7.32 -15.38 10.66
C GLN A 14 7.04 -13.87 10.51
N VAL A 15 5.78 -13.46 10.70
CA VAL A 15 5.39 -12.05 10.54
C VAL A 15 5.80 -11.23 11.75
N VAL A 16 5.54 -11.75 12.96
CA VAL A 16 5.87 -11.06 14.21
C VAL A 16 7.37 -10.82 14.30
N SER A 17 8.19 -11.85 14.06
CA SER A 17 9.65 -11.74 14.05
C SER A 17 10.16 -10.83 12.95
N GLY A 18 9.53 -10.83 11.76
CA GLY A 18 9.87 -9.91 10.67
C GLY A 18 9.72 -8.45 11.09
N PHE A 19 8.58 -8.07 11.69
CA PHE A 19 8.38 -6.70 12.19
C PHE A 19 9.35 -6.35 13.32
N THR A 20 9.62 -7.30 14.24
CA THR A 20 10.61 -7.11 15.31
C THR A 20 12.03 -6.92 14.75
N LYS A 21 12.44 -7.68 13.72
CA LYS A 21 13.74 -7.53 13.04
C LYS A 21 13.94 -6.11 12.52
N TYR A 22 12.90 -5.50 11.97
CA TYR A 22 12.95 -4.12 11.47
C TYR A 22 12.77 -3.05 12.56
N GLY A 23 12.64 -3.45 13.83
CA GLY A 23 12.39 -2.53 14.94
C GLY A 23 11.00 -1.88 14.91
N TYR A 24 10.04 -2.48 14.20
CA TYR A 24 8.71 -1.91 14.05
C TYR A 24 7.75 -2.34 15.16
N PRO A 25 6.86 -1.43 15.60
CA PRO A 25 5.82 -1.76 16.55
C PRO A 25 4.82 -2.75 15.94
N GLN A 26 4.34 -3.70 16.75
CA GLN A 26 3.40 -4.73 16.29
C GLN A 26 2.03 -4.15 15.89
N GLN A 27 1.70 -2.95 16.35
CA GLN A 27 0.52 -2.20 15.92
C GLN A 27 0.60 -1.86 14.42
N LEU A 28 1.79 -1.54 13.90
CA LEU A 28 1.99 -1.25 12.47
C LEU A 28 1.66 -2.48 11.60
N ARG A 29 1.99 -3.68 12.07
CA ARG A 29 1.64 -4.94 11.41
C ARG A 29 0.12 -5.04 11.23
N ILE A 30 -0.65 -4.79 12.29
CA ILE A 30 -2.12 -4.85 12.26
C ILE A 30 -2.68 -3.78 11.32
N VAL A 31 -2.19 -2.53 11.41
CA VAL A 31 -2.60 -1.44 10.52
C VAL A 31 -2.36 -1.79 9.05
N LEU A 32 -1.17 -2.30 8.71
CA LEU A 32 -0.85 -2.72 7.34
C LEU A 32 -1.66 -3.94 6.89
N GLY A 33 -2.02 -4.83 7.80
CA GLY A 33 -2.88 -5.99 7.53
C GLY A 33 -4.30 -5.62 7.15
N ILE A 34 -4.81 -4.47 7.62
CA ILE A 34 -6.13 -3.93 7.25
C ILE A 34 -6.02 -3.02 6.03
N ALA A 35 -5.06 -2.08 6.05
CA ALA A 35 -4.95 -1.02 5.06
C ALA A 35 -4.63 -1.55 3.64
N LYS A 36 -3.75 -2.55 3.52
CA LYS A 36 -3.36 -3.09 2.20
C LYS A 36 -4.52 -3.79 1.48
N PRO A 37 -5.28 -4.70 2.10
CA PRO A 37 -6.49 -5.25 1.49
C PRO A 37 -7.54 -4.18 1.17
N ALA A 38 -7.78 -3.23 2.09
CA ALA A 38 -8.76 -2.17 1.88
C ALA A 38 -8.40 -1.30 0.65
N ALA A 39 -7.13 -0.88 0.54
CA ALA A 39 -6.64 -0.14 -0.62
C ALA A 39 -6.81 -0.96 -1.92
N ALA A 40 -6.49 -2.25 -1.90
CA ALA A 40 -6.65 -3.10 -3.08
C ALA A 40 -8.12 -3.24 -3.51
N ILE A 41 -9.04 -3.46 -2.58
CA ILE A 41 -10.47 -3.54 -2.85
C ILE A 41 -10.96 -2.23 -3.48
N VAL A 42 -10.61 -1.10 -2.87
CA VAL A 42 -10.99 0.24 -3.37
C VAL A 42 -10.43 0.51 -4.76
N LEU A 43 -9.19 0.11 -5.05
CA LEU A 43 -8.57 0.32 -6.36
C LEU A 43 -9.21 -0.54 -7.46
N LEU A 44 -9.61 -1.77 -7.15
CA LEU A 44 -10.20 -2.71 -8.11
C LEU A 44 -11.66 -2.42 -8.44
N LEU A 45 -12.48 -2.09 -7.43
CA LEU A 45 -13.91 -1.85 -7.64
C LEU A 45 -14.19 -0.62 -8.52
N PRO A 46 -15.25 -0.61 -9.33
CA PRO A 46 -15.73 0.61 -9.99
C PRO A 46 -16.27 1.62 -8.95
N GLY A 47 -16.23 2.92 -9.26
CA GLY A 47 -16.77 3.98 -8.39
C GLY A 47 -15.81 4.48 -7.30
N PHE A 48 -16.34 4.94 -6.16
CA PHE A 48 -15.60 5.39 -4.97
C PHE A 48 -14.44 6.38 -5.21
N ALA A 49 -14.66 7.43 -6.01
CA ALA A 49 -13.62 8.36 -6.41
C ALA A 49 -12.81 8.93 -5.22
N LEU A 50 -13.46 9.32 -4.12
CA LEU A 50 -12.77 9.84 -2.93
C LEU A 50 -11.87 8.80 -2.27
N LEU A 51 -12.41 7.60 -2.01
CA LEU A 51 -11.62 6.52 -1.40
C LEU A 51 -10.47 6.07 -2.31
N LYS A 52 -10.66 6.13 -3.64
CA LYS A 52 -9.57 5.87 -4.59
C LYS A 52 -8.44 6.86 -4.41
N GLU A 53 -8.72 8.16 -4.25
CA GLU A 53 -7.65 9.12 -3.95
C GLU A 53 -6.93 8.78 -2.64
N TRP A 54 -7.65 8.37 -1.60
CA TRP A 54 -7.03 7.95 -0.35
C TRP A 54 -6.15 6.70 -0.52
N ALA A 55 -6.62 5.71 -1.27
CA ALA A 55 -5.84 4.51 -1.58
C ALA A 55 -4.60 4.85 -2.42
N TYR A 56 -4.75 5.71 -3.42
CA TYR A 56 -3.65 6.20 -4.25
C TYR A 56 -2.66 7.09 -3.50
N ALA A 57 -3.08 7.81 -2.45
CA ALA A 57 -2.19 8.59 -1.60
C ALA A 57 -1.46 7.72 -0.57
N GLY A 58 -2.16 6.80 0.09
CA GLY A 58 -1.60 5.99 1.17
C GLY A 58 -0.67 4.87 0.68
N THR A 59 -0.98 4.23 -0.44
CA THR A 59 -0.22 3.09 -0.96
C THR A 59 1.24 3.46 -1.35
N PRO A 60 1.51 4.60 -2.01
CA PRO A 60 2.87 5.06 -2.25
C PRO A 60 3.70 5.20 -0.99
N PHE A 61 3.17 5.85 0.05
CA PHE A 61 3.90 5.99 1.31
C PHE A 61 4.23 4.63 1.93
N ALA A 62 3.27 3.69 1.92
CA ALA A 62 3.49 2.35 2.45
C ALA A 62 4.60 1.60 1.69
N TRP A 63 4.69 1.73 0.37
CA TRP A 63 5.74 1.07 -0.42
C TRP A 63 7.08 1.78 -0.37
N VAL A 64 7.12 3.12 -0.30
CA VAL A 64 8.36 3.86 -0.06
C VAL A 64 8.95 3.47 1.30
N MET A 65 8.13 3.40 2.36
CA MET A 65 8.57 2.94 3.67
C MET A 65 9.06 1.48 3.64
N ALA A 66 8.36 0.60 2.91
CA ALA A 66 8.80 -0.78 2.77
C ALA A 66 10.16 -0.89 2.04
N PHE A 67 10.39 -0.09 1.00
CA PHE A 67 11.68 0.01 0.34
C PHE A 67 12.78 0.43 1.32
N ILE A 68 12.56 1.53 2.05
CA ILE A 68 13.53 2.04 3.04
C ILE A 68 13.82 0.98 4.11
N ALA A 69 12.79 0.28 4.61
CA ALA A 69 12.93 -0.78 5.61
C ALA A 69 13.86 -1.90 5.13
N HIS A 70 13.55 -2.48 3.96
CA HIS A 70 14.29 -3.61 3.40
C HIS A 70 15.70 -3.22 2.98
N TYR A 71 15.86 -2.04 2.37
CA TYR A 71 17.17 -1.53 1.97
C TYR A 71 18.06 -1.27 3.20
N SER A 72 17.53 -0.60 4.23
CA SER A 72 18.29 -0.30 5.46
C SER A 72 18.62 -1.55 6.28
N ALA A 73 17.81 -2.60 6.17
CA ALA A 73 18.05 -3.89 6.81
C ALA A 73 19.09 -4.76 6.07
N GLY A 74 19.58 -4.31 4.90
CA GLY A 74 20.52 -5.07 4.09
C GLY A 74 19.91 -6.30 3.42
N ASP A 75 18.58 -6.32 3.23
CA ASP A 75 17.92 -7.42 2.51
C ASP A 75 18.34 -7.43 1.03
N GLY A 76 18.23 -8.59 0.37
CA GLY A 76 18.66 -8.75 -1.02
C GLY A 76 17.89 -7.85 -2.02
N VAL A 77 18.52 -7.56 -3.17
CA VAL A 77 17.97 -6.71 -4.24
C VAL A 77 16.54 -7.04 -4.63
N GLN A 78 16.20 -8.32 -4.67
CA GLN A 78 14.87 -8.77 -5.03
C GLN A 78 13.80 -8.35 -4.02
N VAL A 79 14.16 -8.22 -2.74
CA VAL A 79 13.22 -7.87 -1.67
C VAL A 79 12.92 -6.37 -1.68
N TRP A 80 13.95 -5.52 -1.71
CA TRP A 80 13.74 -4.07 -1.68
C TRP A 80 13.28 -3.50 -3.02
N SER A 81 13.59 -4.13 -4.16
CA SER A 81 13.14 -3.63 -5.48
C SER A 81 11.66 -3.88 -5.76
N MET A 82 11.07 -4.91 -5.15
CA MET A 82 9.66 -5.27 -5.34
C MET A 82 8.68 -4.12 -5.01
N PRO A 83 8.76 -3.43 -3.86
CA PRO A 83 7.88 -2.29 -3.59
C PRO A 83 8.06 -1.13 -4.59
N LEU A 84 9.25 -0.93 -5.17
CA LEU A 84 9.47 0.08 -6.21
C LEU A 84 8.78 -0.30 -7.53
N ALA A 85 8.85 -1.56 -7.93
CA ALA A 85 8.15 -2.06 -9.11
C ALA A 85 6.63 -1.89 -8.96
N LEU A 86 6.08 -2.22 -7.79
CA LEU A 86 4.66 -2.00 -7.50
C LEU A 86 4.29 -0.52 -7.51
N LEU A 87 5.16 0.34 -6.95
CA LEU A 87 4.96 1.79 -6.97
C LEU A 87 4.89 2.33 -8.40
N ALA A 88 5.79 1.90 -9.29
CA ALA A 88 5.75 2.27 -10.69
C ALA A 88 4.42 1.85 -11.36
N LEU A 89 3.95 0.63 -11.11
CA LEU A 89 2.65 0.16 -11.61
C LEU A 89 1.48 0.98 -11.08
N LEU A 90 1.51 1.39 -9.81
CA LEU A 90 0.46 2.22 -9.22
C LEU A 90 0.46 3.65 -9.79
N ILE A 91 1.63 4.22 -10.06
CA ILE A 91 1.74 5.52 -10.74
C ILE A 91 1.14 5.42 -12.15
N VAL A 92 1.50 4.39 -12.91
CA VAL A 92 0.90 4.13 -14.24
C VAL A 92 -0.62 3.99 -14.13
N SER A 93 -1.10 3.19 -13.17
CA SER A 93 -2.53 3.04 -12.88
C SER A 93 -3.22 4.37 -12.55
N TYR A 94 -2.57 5.24 -11.77
CA TYR A 94 -3.10 6.54 -11.39
C TYR A 94 -3.26 7.48 -12.61
N VAL A 95 -2.21 7.61 -13.42
CA VAL A 95 -2.20 8.55 -14.55
C VAL A 95 -3.11 8.09 -15.69
N THR A 96 -3.25 6.77 -15.89
CA THR A 96 -4.09 6.19 -16.95
C THR A 96 -5.55 5.97 -16.55
N ARG A 97 -5.93 6.24 -15.30
CA ARG A 97 -7.30 5.93 -14.83
C ARG A 97 -8.37 6.73 -15.61
N PRO A 98 -9.51 6.10 -15.96
CA PRO A 98 -10.62 6.77 -16.64
C PRO A 98 -11.20 7.94 -15.85
N ALA A 99 -11.81 8.90 -16.55
CA ALA A 99 -12.45 10.06 -15.94
C ALA A 99 -13.57 9.69 -14.94
N SER A 100 -14.30 8.60 -15.18
CA SER A 100 -15.34 8.08 -14.27
C SER A 100 -14.82 7.63 -12.90
N ARG A 101 -13.50 7.50 -12.74
CA ARG A 101 -12.83 7.13 -11.49
C ARG A 101 -12.07 8.30 -10.84
N ARG A 102 -12.22 9.52 -11.37
CA ARG A 102 -11.59 10.73 -10.83
C ARG A 102 -12.62 11.51 -10.02
N LEU A 103 -12.17 12.18 -8.96
CA LEU A 103 -13.02 13.17 -8.30
C LEU A 103 -13.35 14.28 -9.30
N MET A 104 -14.64 14.56 -9.45
CA MET A 104 -15.07 15.72 -10.22
C MET A 104 -14.62 16.98 -9.47
N PRO A 105 -14.04 17.98 -10.15
CA PRO A 105 -13.76 19.26 -9.52
C PRO A 105 -15.06 19.82 -8.95
N LEU A 106 -15.05 20.27 -7.69
CA LEU A 106 -16.17 21.05 -7.15
C LEU A 106 -16.38 22.26 -8.08
N PRO A 107 -17.63 22.62 -8.43
CA PRO A 107 -17.86 23.85 -9.16
C PRO A 107 -17.22 25.00 -8.37
N ALA A 108 -16.42 25.82 -9.06
CA ALA A 108 -15.84 27.00 -8.45
C ALA A 108 -16.99 27.81 -7.85
N ALA A 109 -16.90 28.09 -6.54
CA ALA A 109 -17.89 28.92 -5.88
C ALA A 109 -17.93 30.27 -6.63
N ALA A 110 -19.11 30.57 -7.19
CA ALA A 110 -19.39 31.80 -7.91
C ALA A 110 -19.42 33.01 -6.97
#